data_AF-A0A858SV96-F1
#
_entry.id   AF-A0A858SV96-F1
#
_cell.length_a   1.000
_cell.length_b   1.000
_cell.length_c   1.000
_cell.angle_alpha   90.00
_cell.angle_beta   90.00
_cell.angle_gamma   90.00
#
_symmetry.space_group_name_H-M   'P 1'
#
loop_
_entity.id
_entity.type
_entity.pdbx_description
1 polymer ?
#
loop_
_entity_poly.entity_id
_entity_poly.type
_entity_poly.pdbx_seq_one_letter_code
_entity_poly.pdbx_strand_id
1 'polypeptide(L)'
;MFRIIFALLLSCFCALSAAAQEAAPAPDRSKTGGAQTLEDIMARQQGLKVDNSFRSGNTGDPAAGQMSTDQLGTRGGASDPDLWRALRFDQADITTQVRGPAASVLIQDGGMRWLLFREGPLLKYGTGFLGVTLVLLAIFYLIRGRIRIDGEKTGTTIVRFKAFERFSHWLLAGSFILLGITGIITLAGRKVLIPTFGHEAFATVAVACKWIHNNVSWAFMVALVLVFVLWVVHNLPDRTDVKWLLKGGGIFGGGHPPAKKFNAGQKLIFWSVIVLGASISASGLALLFPFELPMFAATFEKVNALGLPQMLGFAELRTDLAPHEEMQLSQLWHAIVSFVLMGIILAHIYIGSVGMEGAYDAMGSGDVELQWAREHHSLWVEEVEQSKIKKAGTA
;
A
#
# COMPACT_ATOMS: atom_id res chain seq x y z
N MET A 1 -15.71 19.71 -74.98
CA MET A 1 -15.08 18.37 -75.03
C MET A 1 -13.62 18.37 -74.56
N PHE A 2 -12.75 19.26 -75.06
CA PHE A 2 -11.32 19.28 -74.70
C PHE A 2 -11.03 19.45 -73.19
N ARG A 3 -11.82 20.28 -72.48
CA ARG A 3 -11.68 20.49 -71.02
C ARG A 3 -12.07 19.27 -70.18
N ILE A 4 -13.03 18.47 -70.66
CA ILE A 4 -13.50 17.26 -69.96
C ILE A 4 -12.48 16.13 -70.14
N ILE A 5 -11.92 16.01 -71.35
CA ILE A 5 -10.85 15.03 -71.64
C ILE A 5 -9.58 15.39 -70.85
N PHE A 6 -9.23 16.68 -70.75
CA PHE A 6 -8.09 17.12 -69.96
C PHE A 6 -8.30 16.88 -68.46
N ALA A 7 -9.50 17.15 -67.93
CA ALA A 7 -9.82 16.85 -66.53
C ALA A 7 -9.78 15.34 -66.25
N LEU A 8 -10.29 14.51 -67.16
CA LEU A 8 -10.24 13.05 -67.05
C LEU A 8 -8.79 12.52 -67.09
N LEU A 9 -7.96 13.03 -68.00
CA LEU A 9 -6.54 12.69 -68.09
C LEU A 9 -5.77 13.12 -66.84
N LEU A 10 -6.05 14.31 -66.30
CA LEU A 10 -5.43 14.80 -65.07
C LEU A 10 -5.86 13.94 -63.86
N SER A 11 -7.14 13.55 -63.78
CA SER A 11 -7.62 12.65 -62.73
C SER A 11 -7.05 11.23 -62.85
N CYS A 12 -6.82 10.72 -64.06
CA CYS A 12 -6.12 9.45 -64.26
C CYS A 12 -4.64 9.54 -63.87
N PHE A 13 -3.96 10.65 -64.16
CA PHE A 13 -2.58 10.87 -63.74
C PHE A 13 -2.43 11.05 -62.22
N CYS A 14 -3.40 11.68 -61.56
CA CYS A 14 -3.41 11.79 -60.09
C CYS A 14 -3.83 10.47 -59.40
N ALA A 15 -4.62 9.60 -60.07
CA ALA A 15 -4.99 8.28 -59.56
C ALA A 15 -3.87 7.24 -59.72
N LEU A 16 -2.94 7.43 -60.66
CA LEU A 16 -1.78 6.55 -60.86
C LEU A 16 -0.76 6.61 -59.70
N SER A 17 -0.78 7.67 -58.88
CA SER A 17 0.09 7.79 -57.70
C SER A 17 -0.34 6.93 -56.50
N ALA A 18 -1.54 6.33 -56.55
CA ALA A 18 -2.10 5.52 -55.47
C ALA A 18 -1.96 4.01 -55.70
N ALA A 19 -1.44 3.59 -56.87
CA ALA A 19 -1.15 2.20 -57.16
C ALA A 19 0.24 1.84 -56.63
N ALA A 20 0.25 1.15 -55.49
CA ALA A 20 1.31 0.23 -55.07
C ALA A 20 2.70 0.84 -54.89
N GLN A 21 2.88 1.54 -53.76
CA GLN A 21 4.08 1.24 -52.98
C GLN A 21 3.74 -0.05 -52.21
N GLU A 22 3.87 -1.19 -52.89
CA GLU A 22 4.01 -2.46 -52.18
C GLU A 22 5.10 -2.22 -51.13
N ALA A 23 4.72 -2.34 -49.85
CA ALA A 23 5.69 -2.25 -48.78
C ALA A 23 6.76 -3.29 -49.11
N ALA A 24 7.94 -2.82 -49.53
CA ALA A 24 9.08 -3.69 -49.73
C ALA A 24 9.17 -4.58 -48.49
N PRO A 25 9.37 -5.91 -48.65
CA PRO A 25 9.44 -6.80 -47.49
C PRO A 25 10.41 -6.18 -46.49
N ALA A 26 9.95 -6.07 -45.24
CA ALA A 26 10.71 -5.39 -44.20
C ALA A 26 12.15 -5.93 -44.24
N PRO A 27 13.17 -5.05 -44.37
CA PRO A 27 14.54 -5.51 -44.53
C PRO A 27 14.89 -6.43 -43.37
N ASP A 28 15.46 -7.61 -43.68
CA ASP A 28 15.91 -8.56 -42.67
C ASP A 28 17.01 -7.90 -41.83
N ARG A 29 16.65 -7.57 -40.59
CA ARG A 29 17.52 -6.91 -39.61
C ARG A 29 17.86 -7.84 -38.45
N SER A 30 17.65 -9.16 -38.61
CA SER A 30 18.09 -10.17 -37.63
C SER A 30 19.58 -10.04 -37.32
N LYS A 31 20.40 -9.71 -38.34
CA LYS A 31 21.84 -9.50 -38.21
C LYS A 31 22.26 -8.21 -37.50
N THR A 32 21.36 -7.24 -37.32
CA THR A 32 21.64 -5.97 -36.61
C THR A 32 20.97 -5.92 -35.24
N GLY A 33 20.58 -7.06 -34.68
CA GLY A 33 19.92 -7.15 -33.38
C GLY A 33 18.46 -6.69 -33.38
N GLY A 34 17.78 -6.75 -34.52
CA GLY A 34 16.38 -6.34 -34.68
C GLY A 34 16.18 -4.83 -34.83
N ALA A 35 14.96 -4.41 -35.16
CA ALA A 35 14.57 -3.01 -35.24
C ALA A 35 13.14 -2.82 -34.73
N GLN A 36 12.85 -1.63 -34.21
CA GLN A 36 11.48 -1.28 -33.90
C GLN A 36 10.66 -1.26 -35.18
N THR A 37 9.54 -1.97 -35.18
CA THR A 37 8.59 -1.91 -36.27
C THR A 37 7.78 -0.62 -36.21
N LEU A 38 7.15 -0.24 -37.32
CA LEU A 38 6.19 0.85 -37.32
C LEU A 38 5.05 0.58 -36.32
N GLU A 39 4.62 -0.68 -36.21
CA GLU A 39 3.63 -1.12 -35.25
C GLU A 39 4.07 -0.84 -33.81
N ASP A 40 5.33 -1.16 -33.44
CA ASP A 40 5.89 -0.85 -32.12
C ASP A 40 5.94 0.66 -31.82
N ILE A 41 6.14 1.48 -32.86
CA ILE A 41 6.16 2.94 -32.74
C ILE A 41 4.74 3.46 -32.51
N MET A 42 3.81 3.03 -33.35
CA MET A 42 2.40 3.43 -33.28
C MET A 42 1.77 2.95 -31.96
N ALA A 43 2.06 1.72 -31.52
CA ALA A 43 1.62 1.17 -30.25
C ALA A 43 2.12 2.03 -29.08
N ARG A 44 3.40 2.43 -29.05
CA ARG A 44 3.91 3.36 -28.02
C ARG A 44 3.24 4.73 -28.06
N GLN A 45 3.02 5.29 -29.25
CA GLN A 45 2.32 6.58 -29.41
C GLN A 45 0.88 6.52 -28.91
N GLN A 46 0.24 5.35 -29.04
CA GLN A 46 -1.10 5.07 -28.52
C GLN A 46 -1.09 4.66 -27.04
N GLY A 47 0.07 4.56 -26.39
CA GLY A 47 0.20 4.12 -25.00
C GLY A 47 -0.04 2.62 -24.78
N LEU A 48 -0.01 1.81 -25.85
CA LEU A 48 -0.13 0.36 -25.79
C LEU A 48 1.17 -0.29 -25.30
N LYS A 49 1.05 -1.47 -24.70
CA LYS A 49 2.20 -2.26 -24.24
C LYS A 49 2.98 -2.78 -25.46
N VAL A 50 4.29 -2.54 -25.47
CA VAL A 50 5.21 -3.01 -26.51
C VAL A 50 6.27 -3.89 -25.87
N ASP A 51 6.57 -5.02 -26.51
CA ASP A 51 7.66 -5.89 -26.06
C ASP A 51 9.01 -5.20 -26.33
N ASN A 52 9.82 -5.08 -25.27
CA ASN A 52 11.14 -4.48 -25.34
C ASN A 52 12.27 -5.51 -25.16
N SER A 53 11.96 -6.81 -25.11
CA SER A 53 12.93 -7.90 -24.92
C SER A 53 14.13 -7.81 -25.88
N PHE A 54 13.87 -7.54 -27.17
CA PHE A 54 14.93 -7.39 -28.16
C PHE A 54 15.82 -6.15 -27.89
N ARG A 55 15.26 -5.09 -27.30
CA ARG A 55 15.97 -3.83 -27.04
C ARG A 55 16.82 -3.91 -25.78
N SER A 56 16.34 -4.62 -24.76
CA SER A 56 17.07 -4.78 -23.50
C SER A 56 18.32 -5.63 -23.67
N GLY A 57 18.32 -6.60 -24.60
CA GLY A 57 19.50 -7.40 -24.92
C GLY A 57 20.43 -6.80 -25.97
N ASN A 58 20.00 -5.75 -26.68
CA ASN A 58 20.78 -5.12 -27.74
C ASN A 58 21.44 -3.82 -27.24
N THR A 59 22.38 -3.90 -26.31
CA THR A 59 23.05 -2.73 -25.71
C THR A 59 24.41 -2.41 -26.35
N GLY A 60 24.72 -3.05 -27.48
CA GLY A 60 25.98 -2.90 -28.19
C GLY A 60 27.14 -3.64 -27.51
N ASP A 61 28.11 -4.07 -28.31
CA ASP A 61 29.37 -4.64 -27.81
C ASP A 61 30.54 -3.84 -28.41
N PRO A 62 31.19 -2.96 -27.62
CA PRO A 62 32.35 -2.20 -28.07
C PRO A 62 33.48 -3.08 -28.61
N ALA A 63 33.59 -4.33 -28.13
CA ALA A 63 34.63 -5.29 -28.54
C ALA A 63 34.26 -6.07 -29.80
N ALA A 64 32.98 -6.11 -30.21
CA ALA A 64 32.52 -6.92 -31.35
C ALA A 64 32.73 -6.29 -32.73
N GLY A 65 33.21 -5.05 -32.83
CA GLY A 65 33.37 -4.34 -34.10
C GLY A 65 34.80 -3.90 -34.39
N GLN A 66 35.32 -4.29 -35.55
CA GLN A 66 36.56 -3.73 -36.08
C GLN A 66 36.30 -2.31 -36.60
N MET A 67 37.16 -1.37 -36.20
CA MET A 67 37.18 -0.04 -36.82
C MET A 67 37.58 -0.20 -38.29
N SER A 68 36.72 0.21 -39.22
CA SER A 68 37.08 0.24 -40.63
C SER A 68 37.75 1.57 -40.97
N THR A 69 38.82 1.52 -41.76
CA THR A 69 39.51 2.71 -42.30
C THR A 69 38.92 3.19 -43.63
N ASP A 70 37.83 2.55 -44.10
CA ASP A 70 37.15 2.95 -45.32
C ASP A 70 36.49 4.33 -45.15
N GLN A 71 36.30 5.06 -46.25
CA GLN A 71 35.70 6.40 -46.24
C GLN A 71 34.28 6.43 -45.62
N LEU A 72 33.57 5.29 -45.64
CA LEU A 72 32.26 5.07 -45.00
C LEU A 72 32.31 3.92 -43.96
N GLY A 73 33.48 3.66 -43.40
CA GLY A 73 33.71 2.60 -42.42
C GLY A 73 33.01 2.85 -41.07
N THR A 74 32.79 1.78 -40.31
CA THR A 74 32.25 1.85 -38.94
C THR A 74 33.30 2.37 -37.97
N ARG A 75 32.90 3.22 -37.02
CA ARG A 75 33.80 3.77 -35.98
C ARG A 75 34.04 2.82 -34.79
N GLY A 76 33.53 1.58 -34.86
CA GLY A 76 33.61 0.56 -33.80
C GLY A 76 32.40 -0.38 -33.80
N GLY A 77 32.28 -1.21 -32.75
CA GLY A 77 31.20 -2.20 -32.57
C GLY A 77 29.95 -1.70 -31.85
N ALA A 78 29.94 -0.45 -31.40
CA ALA A 78 28.82 0.16 -30.68
C ALA A 78 28.42 1.51 -31.32
N SER A 79 27.15 1.85 -31.17
CA SER A 79 26.53 3.08 -31.68
C SER A 79 25.82 3.86 -30.56
N ASP A 80 25.60 5.16 -30.76
CA ASP A 80 24.92 6.00 -29.74
C ASP A 80 23.57 5.43 -29.27
N PRO A 81 22.69 4.88 -30.15
CA PRO A 81 21.46 4.22 -29.70
C PRO A 81 21.69 3.05 -28.73
N ASP A 82 22.82 2.35 -28.84
CA ASP A 82 23.17 1.21 -27.99
C ASP A 82 23.46 1.69 -26.57
N LEU A 83 24.25 2.78 -26.45
CA LEU A 83 24.51 3.46 -25.19
C LEU A 83 23.20 3.92 -24.52
N TRP A 84 22.31 4.58 -25.27
CA TRP A 84 21.03 5.04 -24.71
C TRP A 84 20.11 3.90 -24.28
N ARG A 85 20.18 2.73 -24.95
CA ARG A 85 19.50 1.51 -24.49
C ARG A 85 20.14 0.98 -23.22
N ALA A 86 21.46 0.89 -23.17
CA ALA A 86 22.21 0.46 -21.98
C ALA A 86 21.87 1.33 -20.76
N LEU A 87 21.85 2.66 -20.92
CA LEU A 87 21.46 3.60 -19.87
C LEU A 87 20.00 3.44 -19.43
N ARG A 88 19.08 3.17 -20.36
CA ARG A 88 17.65 2.99 -20.06
C ARG A 88 17.38 1.69 -19.30
N PHE A 89 18.08 0.62 -19.65
CA PHE A 89 17.88 -0.71 -19.06
C PHE A 89 18.85 -1.01 -17.91
N ASP A 90 19.56 0.02 -17.42
CA ASP A 90 20.52 -0.09 -16.31
C ASP A 90 21.62 -1.14 -16.57
N GLN A 91 22.07 -1.26 -17.82
CA GLN A 91 23.12 -2.18 -18.30
C GLN A 91 24.42 -1.46 -18.67
N ALA A 92 24.44 -0.12 -18.61
CA ALA A 92 25.64 0.65 -18.92
C ALA A 92 26.68 0.53 -17.79
N ASP A 93 27.95 0.37 -18.17
CA ASP A 93 29.06 0.45 -17.21
C ASP A 93 29.32 1.92 -16.84
N ILE A 94 28.82 2.34 -15.68
CA ILE A 94 28.87 3.73 -15.20
C ILE A 94 29.74 3.82 -13.96
N THR A 95 30.69 4.77 -14.00
CA THR A 95 31.50 5.14 -12.83
C THR A 95 31.05 6.50 -12.31
N THR A 96 30.77 6.59 -11.01
CA THR A 96 30.34 7.82 -10.33
C THR A 96 31.27 8.18 -9.18
N GLN A 97 31.45 9.48 -8.93
CA GLN A 97 32.20 9.97 -7.77
C GLN A 97 31.43 9.74 -6.46
N VAL A 98 30.10 9.79 -6.52
CA VAL A 98 29.23 9.45 -5.39
C VAL A 98 29.07 7.94 -5.33
N ARG A 99 29.25 7.38 -4.13
CA ARG A 99 28.97 5.97 -3.86
C ARG A 99 27.62 5.86 -3.15
N GLY A 100 26.72 5.07 -3.71
CA GLY A 100 25.41 4.80 -3.12
C GLY A 100 24.60 3.86 -4.02
N PRO A 101 23.59 3.15 -3.49
CA PRO A 101 22.89 2.12 -4.25
C PRO A 101 22.28 2.62 -5.56
N ALA A 102 21.79 3.86 -5.59
CA ALA A 102 21.18 4.48 -6.77
C ALA A 102 22.12 5.36 -7.59
N ALA A 103 23.42 5.43 -7.26
CA ALA A 103 24.33 6.42 -7.86
C ALA A 103 24.62 6.17 -9.35
N SER A 104 24.59 4.91 -9.80
CA SER A 104 24.82 4.52 -11.19
C SER A 104 23.57 4.54 -12.07
N VAL A 105 22.38 4.72 -11.48
CA VAL A 105 21.11 4.69 -12.22
C VAL A 105 20.83 6.07 -12.84
N LEU A 106 21.14 6.24 -14.12
CA LEU A 106 21.02 7.54 -14.81
C LEU A 106 19.62 7.80 -15.39
N ILE A 107 18.90 6.75 -15.79
CA ILE A 107 17.54 6.84 -16.34
C ILE A 107 16.65 5.86 -15.58
N GLN A 108 15.52 6.36 -15.08
CA GLN A 108 14.53 5.57 -14.37
C GLN A 108 13.20 5.60 -15.14
N ASP A 109 12.81 4.46 -15.71
CA ASP A 109 11.59 4.34 -16.53
C ASP A 109 10.37 3.82 -15.72
N GLY A 110 10.60 3.08 -14.64
CA GLY A 110 9.55 2.52 -13.77
C GLY A 110 8.72 3.54 -12.97
N GLY A 111 9.21 4.77 -12.80
CA GLY A 111 8.64 5.75 -11.86
C GLY A 111 7.32 6.35 -12.32
N MET A 112 7.06 6.33 -13.62
CA MET A 112 5.79 6.79 -14.17
C MET A 112 4.62 5.94 -13.70
N ARG A 113 4.78 4.62 -13.60
CA ARG A 113 3.72 3.73 -13.09
C ARG A 113 3.41 4.05 -11.63
N TRP A 114 4.44 4.24 -10.82
CA TRP A 114 4.30 4.66 -9.43
C TRP A 114 3.59 6.02 -9.32
N LEU A 115 4.02 7.01 -10.09
CA LEU A 115 3.47 8.37 -10.07
C LEU A 115 1.99 8.36 -10.44
N LEU A 116 1.63 7.74 -11.57
CA LEU A 116 0.26 7.67 -12.07
C LEU A 116 -0.67 6.96 -11.07
N PHE A 117 -0.20 5.86 -10.47
CA PHE A 117 -0.98 5.15 -9.46
C PHE A 117 -1.15 5.98 -8.19
N ARG A 118 -0.07 6.60 -7.70
CA ARG A 118 -0.06 7.40 -6.47
C ARG A 118 -0.95 8.64 -6.59
N GLU A 119 -0.90 9.33 -7.73
CA GLU A 119 -1.59 10.60 -7.91
C GLU A 119 -3.09 10.46 -8.23
N GLY A 120 -3.49 9.31 -8.78
CA GLY A 120 -4.87 9.04 -9.19
C GLY A 120 -5.49 7.93 -8.33
N PRO A 121 -5.34 6.65 -8.72
CA PRO A 121 -5.96 5.51 -8.04
C PRO A 121 -5.79 5.48 -6.53
N LEU A 122 -4.56 5.62 -6.01
CA LEU A 122 -4.28 5.52 -4.59
C LEU A 122 -5.01 6.59 -3.79
N LEU A 123 -4.89 7.86 -4.21
CA LEU A 123 -5.55 8.97 -3.53
C LEU A 123 -7.08 8.85 -3.62
N LYS A 124 -7.61 8.57 -4.82
CA LYS A 124 -9.06 8.47 -5.06
C LYS A 124 -9.70 7.31 -4.29
N TYR A 125 -9.15 6.10 -4.44
CA TYR A 125 -9.73 4.92 -3.80
C TYR A 125 -9.43 4.89 -2.30
N GLY A 126 -8.26 5.34 -1.86
CA GLY A 126 -7.92 5.41 -0.44
C GLY A 126 -8.84 6.39 0.32
N THR A 127 -8.96 7.63 -0.16
CA THR A 127 -9.86 8.61 0.48
C THR A 127 -11.33 8.26 0.33
N GLY A 128 -11.73 7.73 -0.83
CA GLY A 128 -13.07 7.21 -1.07
C GLY A 128 -13.44 6.06 -0.14
N PHE A 129 -12.52 5.13 0.11
CA PHE A 129 -12.71 4.02 1.05
C PHE A 129 -12.96 4.54 2.47
N LEU A 130 -12.18 5.51 2.96
CA LEU A 130 -12.39 6.12 4.27
C LEU A 130 -13.74 6.86 4.34
N GLY A 131 -14.09 7.62 3.30
CA GLY A 131 -15.37 8.31 3.21
C GLY A 131 -16.57 7.34 3.24
N VAL A 132 -16.52 6.27 2.45
CA VAL A 132 -17.54 5.21 2.45
C VAL A 132 -17.62 4.54 3.82
N THR A 133 -16.49 4.26 4.46
CA THR A 133 -16.45 3.67 5.81
C THR A 133 -17.18 4.55 6.81
N LEU A 134 -16.91 5.86 6.82
CA LEU A 134 -17.60 6.82 7.69
C LEU A 134 -19.10 6.88 7.42
N VAL A 135 -19.51 6.91 6.16
CA VAL A 135 -20.92 6.91 5.76
C VAL A 135 -21.62 5.62 6.20
N LEU A 136 -20.99 4.46 6.02
CA LEU A 136 -21.54 3.19 6.46
C LEU A 136 -21.69 3.12 7.98
N LEU A 137 -20.71 3.62 8.74
CA LEU A 137 -20.80 3.69 10.20
C LEU A 137 -21.91 4.66 10.65
N ALA A 138 -22.07 5.79 9.97
CA ALA A 138 -23.15 6.74 10.24
C ALA A 138 -24.53 6.13 9.94
N ILE A 139 -24.70 5.48 8.79
CA ILE A 139 -25.95 4.78 8.43
C ILE A 139 -26.24 3.68 9.44
N PHE A 140 -25.24 2.87 9.80
CA PHE A 140 -25.38 1.82 10.80
C PHE A 140 -25.83 2.39 12.15
N TYR A 141 -25.24 3.51 12.58
CA TYR A 141 -25.66 4.21 13.80
C TYR A 141 -27.11 4.71 13.73
N LEU A 142 -27.54 5.28 12.59
CA LEU A 142 -28.90 5.78 12.41
C LEU A 142 -29.94 4.65 12.42
N ILE A 143 -29.60 3.48 11.86
CA ILE A 143 -30.50 2.32 11.82
C ILE A 143 -30.53 1.59 13.16
N ARG A 144 -29.37 1.32 13.75
CA ARG A 144 -29.25 0.45 14.92
C ARG A 144 -29.31 1.21 16.25
N GLY A 145 -28.84 2.45 16.26
CA GLY A 145 -28.61 3.24 17.47
C GLY A 145 -27.39 2.77 18.27
N ARG A 146 -27.26 3.32 19.48
CA ARG A 146 -26.25 2.90 20.47
C ARG A 146 -26.66 1.57 21.10
N ILE A 147 -25.74 0.59 21.15
CA ILE A 147 -25.93 -0.65 21.89
C ILE A 147 -25.90 -0.31 23.38
N ARG A 148 -27.05 -0.45 24.05
CA ARG A 148 -27.21 -0.18 25.49
C ARG A 148 -26.97 -1.45 26.31
N ILE A 149 -26.79 -1.26 27.60
CA ILE A 149 -26.82 -2.36 28.58
C ILE A 149 -28.28 -2.81 28.71
N ASP A 150 -28.53 -4.12 28.57
CA ASP A 150 -29.90 -4.66 28.57
C ASP A 150 -30.46 -4.77 30.01
N GLY A 151 -29.61 -5.08 30.99
CA GLY A 151 -29.97 -5.20 32.40
C GLY A 151 -29.89 -3.89 33.20
N GLU A 152 -30.38 -3.93 34.45
CA GLU A 152 -30.20 -2.83 35.40
C GLU A 152 -28.72 -2.68 35.77
N LYS A 153 -28.22 -1.44 35.75
CA LYS A 153 -26.87 -1.13 36.23
C LYS A 153 -26.78 -1.47 37.71
N THR A 154 -25.77 -2.24 38.09
CA THR A 154 -25.55 -2.65 39.49
C THR A 154 -24.93 -1.52 40.32
N GLY A 155 -24.44 -0.45 39.67
CA GLY A 155 -23.74 0.66 40.32
C GLY A 155 -22.35 0.27 40.83
N THR A 156 -21.89 -0.94 40.52
CA THR A 156 -20.58 -1.47 40.92
C THR A 156 -19.72 -1.59 39.67
N THR A 157 -18.45 -1.19 39.78
CA THR A 157 -17.49 -1.32 38.69
C THR A 157 -16.43 -2.38 38.97
N ILE A 158 -15.82 -2.89 37.90
CA ILE A 158 -14.68 -3.79 37.96
C ILE A 158 -13.55 -3.29 37.07
N VAL A 159 -12.31 -3.41 37.56
CA VAL A 159 -11.11 -3.01 36.81
C VAL A 159 -10.92 -3.95 35.63
N ARG A 160 -11.00 -3.40 34.41
CA ARG A 160 -10.76 -4.12 33.16
C ARG A 160 -9.34 -3.91 32.63
N PHE A 161 -8.87 -2.66 32.62
CA PHE A 161 -7.56 -2.26 32.10
C PHE A 161 -6.79 -1.40 33.10
N LYS A 162 -5.59 -1.85 33.46
CA LYS A 162 -4.69 -1.13 34.37
C LYS A 162 -4.17 0.16 33.72
N ALA A 163 -3.69 1.11 34.54
CA ALA A 163 -3.19 2.40 34.07
C ALA A 163 -2.12 2.28 32.97
N PHE A 164 -1.17 1.34 33.10
CA PHE A 164 -0.13 1.14 32.09
C PHE A 164 -0.65 0.54 30.77
N GLU A 165 -1.68 -0.32 30.83
CA GLU A 165 -2.37 -0.84 29.64
C GLU A 165 -3.08 0.29 28.90
N ARG A 166 -3.75 1.20 29.64
CA ARG A 166 -4.40 2.39 29.07
C ARG A 166 -3.40 3.37 28.47
N PHE A 167 -2.29 3.64 29.16
CA PHE A 167 -1.22 4.48 28.63
C PHE A 167 -0.70 3.93 27.30
N SER A 168 -0.40 2.63 27.23
CA SER A 168 0.08 1.98 26.01
C SER A 168 -0.94 2.08 24.88
N HIS A 169 -2.23 1.90 25.18
CA HIS A 169 -3.32 2.10 24.23
C HIS A 169 -3.37 3.53 23.70
N TRP A 170 -3.37 4.54 24.57
CA TRP A 170 -3.48 5.95 24.16
C TRP A 170 -2.23 6.44 23.44
N LEU A 171 -1.06 5.92 23.78
CA LEU A 171 0.17 6.16 23.02
C LEU A 171 0.04 5.60 21.59
N LEU A 172 -0.47 4.38 21.44
CA LEU A 172 -0.69 3.75 20.13
C LEU A 172 -1.76 4.49 19.32
N ALA A 173 -2.92 4.77 19.92
CA ALA A 173 -4.04 5.42 19.26
C ALA A 173 -3.72 6.88 18.87
N GLY A 174 -3.14 7.64 19.79
CA GLY A 174 -2.76 9.04 19.55
C GLY A 174 -1.71 9.17 18.46
N SER A 175 -0.66 8.34 18.51
CA SER A 175 0.36 8.30 17.45
C SER A 175 -0.23 7.87 16.11
N PHE A 176 -1.07 6.84 16.06
CA PHE A 176 -1.71 6.38 14.83
C PHE A 176 -2.57 7.45 14.16
N ILE A 177 -3.42 8.15 14.93
CA ILE A 177 -4.27 9.22 14.41
C ILE A 177 -3.41 10.35 13.82
N LEU A 178 -2.38 10.76 14.54
CA LEU A 178 -1.48 11.83 14.09
C LEU A 178 -0.69 11.43 12.83
N LEU A 179 -0.22 10.18 12.76
CA LEU A 179 0.43 9.62 11.57
C LEU A 179 -0.53 9.51 10.38
N GLY A 180 -1.77 9.07 10.60
CA GLY A 180 -2.80 9.00 9.56
C GLY A 180 -3.12 10.37 8.96
N ILE A 181 -3.28 11.39 9.81
CA ILE A 181 -3.55 12.78 9.36
C ILE A 181 -2.37 13.32 8.55
N THR A 182 -1.16 13.24 9.08
CA THR A 182 0.05 13.74 8.40
C THR A 182 0.34 12.98 7.10
N GLY A 183 0.06 11.67 7.05
CA GLY A 183 0.17 10.84 5.86
C GLY A 183 -0.82 11.25 4.77
N ILE A 184 -2.11 11.45 5.11
CA ILE A 184 -3.13 11.91 4.15
C ILE A 184 -2.80 13.31 3.61
N ILE A 185 -2.41 14.25 4.48
CA ILE A 185 -2.04 15.61 4.06
C ILE A 185 -0.86 15.57 3.08
N THR A 186 0.16 14.76 3.38
CA THR A 186 1.34 14.60 2.51
C THR A 186 0.98 13.97 1.16
N LEU A 187 0.04 13.01 1.14
CA LEU A 187 -0.44 12.39 -0.09
C LEU A 187 -1.29 13.34 -0.94
N ALA A 188 -2.20 14.10 -0.32
CA ALA A 188 -3.13 15.01 -0.99
C ALA A 188 -2.48 16.33 -1.44
N GLY A 189 -1.28 16.63 -0.96
CA GLY A 189 -0.57 17.89 -1.16
C GLY A 189 -0.63 18.43 -2.59
N ARG A 190 -0.15 17.65 -3.56
CA ARG A 190 -0.03 18.11 -4.97
C ARG A 190 -1.37 18.29 -5.68
N LYS A 191 -2.37 17.44 -5.39
CA LYS A 191 -3.64 17.42 -6.14
C LYS A 191 -4.73 18.27 -5.49
N VAL A 192 -4.63 18.51 -4.19
CA VAL A 192 -5.68 19.21 -3.44
C VAL A 192 -5.11 20.48 -2.80
N LEU A 193 -4.03 20.38 -2.02
CA LEU A 193 -3.61 21.50 -1.19
C LEU A 193 -2.89 22.60 -1.99
N ILE A 194 -1.97 22.24 -2.89
CA ILE A 194 -1.26 23.21 -3.73
C ILE A 194 -2.23 24.00 -4.62
N PRO A 195 -3.18 23.38 -5.36
CA PRO A 195 -4.14 24.13 -6.15
C PRO A 195 -5.08 25.03 -5.34
N THR A 196 -5.37 24.66 -4.09
CA THR A 196 -6.33 25.40 -3.23
C THR A 196 -5.66 26.54 -2.46
N PHE A 197 -4.44 26.33 -1.96
CA PHE A 197 -3.77 27.22 -1.01
C PHE A 197 -2.42 27.78 -1.50
N GLY A 198 -1.92 27.30 -2.64
CA GLY A 198 -0.63 27.69 -3.20
C GLY A 198 0.55 26.90 -2.63
N HIS A 199 1.72 27.09 -3.25
CA HIS A 199 2.94 26.36 -2.93
C HIS A 199 3.52 26.74 -1.55
N GLU A 200 3.53 28.04 -1.22
CA GLU A 200 4.10 28.54 0.05
C GLU A 200 3.37 27.97 1.27
N ALA A 201 2.03 28.05 1.29
CA ALA A 201 1.24 27.50 2.37
C ALA A 201 1.44 25.98 2.52
N PHE A 202 1.46 25.25 1.40
CA PHE A 202 1.71 23.80 1.44
C PHE A 202 3.13 23.47 1.90
N ALA A 203 4.15 24.26 1.55
CA ALA A 203 5.53 24.00 1.95
C ALA A 203 5.67 23.98 3.48
N THR A 204 5.12 24.97 4.19
CA THR A 204 5.12 25.00 5.66
C THR A 204 4.40 23.78 6.25
N VAL A 205 3.22 23.46 5.74
CA VAL A 205 2.43 22.31 6.20
C VAL A 205 3.14 20.98 5.94
N ALA A 206 3.78 20.82 4.78
CA ALA A 206 4.50 19.62 4.40
C ALA A 206 5.73 19.39 5.28
N VAL A 207 6.47 20.45 5.62
CA VAL A 207 7.61 20.36 6.56
C VAL A 207 7.13 19.90 7.93
N ALA A 208 6.07 20.52 8.46
CA ALA A 208 5.50 20.13 9.74
C ALA A 208 5.00 18.67 9.72
N CYS A 209 4.25 18.28 8.67
CA CYS A 209 3.75 16.90 8.52
C CYS A 209 4.90 15.90 8.47
N LYS A 210 5.94 16.15 7.67
CA LYS A 210 7.10 15.24 7.58
C LYS A 210 7.83 15.13 8.91
N TRP A 211 8.05 16.24 9.60
CA TRP A 211 8.73 16.24 10.90
C TRP A 211 7.93 15.46 11.95
N ILE A 212 6.62 15.71 12.04
CA ILE A 212 5.73 14.98 12.93
C ILE A 212 5.70 13.50 12.57
N HIS A 213 5.48 13.17 11.30
CA HIS A 213 5.32 11.79 10.85
C HIS A 213 6.56 10.94 11.14
N ASN A 214 7.74 11.49 10.86
CA ASN A 214 9.01 10.78 11.06
C ASN A 214 9.37 10.60 12.54
N ASN A 215 8.99 11.52 13.42
CA ASN A 215 9.31 11.41 14.85
C ASN A 215 8.26 10.60 15.63
N VAL A 216 6.98 10.78 15.32
CA VAL A 216 5.88 10.08 16.00
C VAL A 216 5.81 8.61 15.62
N SER A 217 6.34 8.21 14.47
CA SER A 217 6.42 6.80 14.05
C SER A 217 7.18 5.94 15.05
N TRP A 218 8.21 6.47 15.71
CA TRP A 218 8.94 5.78 16.78
C TRP A 218 8.05 5.49 17.99
N ALA A 219 7.24 6.47 18.41
CA ALA A 219 6.28 6.28 19.48
C ALA A 219 5.23 5.21 19.12
N PHE A 220 4.74 5.22 17.87
CA PHE A 220 3.83 4.20 17.36
C PHE A 220 4.45 2.79 17.40
N MET A 221 5.67 2.63 16.90
CA MET A 221 6.38 1.34 16.89
C MET A 221 6.60 0.80 18.31
N VAL A 222 7.03 1.65 19.25
CA VAL A 222 7.19 1.26 20.66
C VAL A 222 5.84 0.87 21.27
N ALA A 223 4.80 1.67 21.04
CA ALA A 223 3.46 1.38 21.56
C ALA A 223 2.88 0.08 21.01
N LEU A 224 3.15 -0.24 19.75
CA LEU A 224 2.73 -1.48 19.10
C LEU A 224 3.34 -2.70 19.80
N VAL A 225 4.64 -2.64 20.12
CA VAL A 225 5.34 -3.70 20.88
C VAL A 225 4.79 -3.80 22.30
N LEU A 226 4.56 -2.68 22.99
CA LEU A 226 3.98 -2.68 24.34
C LEU A 226 2.60 -3.34 24.35
N VAL A 227 1.70 -2.93 23.46
CA VAL A 227 0.35 -3.49 23.34
C VAL A 227 0.39 -4.98 23.00
N PHE A 228 1.29 -5.41 22.11
CA PHE A 228 1.48 -6.83 21.81
C PHE A 228 1.83 -7.62 23.08
N VAL A 229 2.89 -7.22 23.79
CA VAL A 229 3.37 -7.94 24.99
C VAL A 229 2.31 -7.97 26.09
N LEU A 230 1.59 -6.87 26.29
CA LEU A 230 0.57 -6.78 27.34
C LEU A 230 -0.66 -7.64 27.06
N TRP A 231 -1.06 -7.81 25.80
CA TRP A 231 -2.39 -8.35 25.46
C TRP A 231 -2.37 -9.63 24.61
N VAL A 232 -1.24 -10.06 24.04
CA VAL A 232 -1.18 -11.22 23.13
C VAL A 232 -1.76 -12.49 23.75
N VAL A 233 -1.45 -12.78 25.01
CA VAL A 233 -1.92 -13.99 25.71
C VAL A 233 -3.45 -14.04 25.77
N HIS A 234 -4.09 -12.90 25.97
CA HIS A 234 -5.56 -12.80 26.03
C HIS A 234 -6.22 -12.75 24.65
N ASN A 235 -5.44 -12.56 23.58
CA ASN A 235 -5.92 -12.45 22.21
C ASN A 235 -5.60 -13.69 21.34
N LEU A 236 -5.11 -14.76 21.95
CA LEU A 236 -4.98 -16.04 21.26
C LEU A 236 -6.37 -16.57 20.84
N PRO A 237 -6.55 -16.99 19.58
CA PRO A 237 -7.79 -17.60 19.12
C PRO A 237 -8.13 -18.85 19.92
N ASP A 238 -9.41 -18.99 20.28
CA ASP A 238 -9.93 -20.14 21.01
C ASP A 238 -11.26 -20.63 20.42
N ARG A 239 -11.71 -21.81 20.87
CA ARG A 239 -12.96 -22.42 20.37
C ARG A 239 -14.22 -21.60 20.69
N THR A 240 -14.18 -20.73 21.70
CA THR A 240 -15.31 -19.85 22.04
C THR A 240 -15.47 -18.73 21.01
N ASP A 241 -14.38 -18.30 20.38
CA ASP A 241 -14.42 -17.29 19.31
C ASP A 241 -15.21 -17.79 18.09
N VAL A 242 -15.04 -19.05 17.71
CA VAL A 242 -15.81 -19.65 16.60
C VAL A 242 -17.30 -19.63 16.89
N LYS A 243 -17.70 -19.99 18.12
CA LYS A 243 -19.11 -19.94 18.53
C LYS A 243 -19.65 -18.51 18.57
N TRP A 244 -18.81 -17.55 18.98
CA TRP A 244 -19.15 -16.13 18.99
C TRP A 244 -19.39 -15.61 17.55
N LEU A 245 -18.52 -15.97 16.61
CA LEU A 245 -18.65 -15.62 15.19
C LEU A 245 -19.88 -16.25 14.54
N LEU A 246 -20.16 -17.53 14.80
CA LEU A 246 -21.36 -18.20 14.31
C LEU A 246 -22.67 -17.56 14.80
N LYS A 247 -22.64 -16.89 15.95
CA LYS A 247 -23.76 -16.11 16.49
C LYS A 247 -23.78 -14.66 16.03
N GLY A 248 -22.98 -14.29 15.03
CA GLY A 248 -22.91 -12.94 14.49
C GLY A 248 -22.47 -11.88 15.50
N GLY A 249 -21.75 -12.30 16.55
CA GLY A 249 -21.22 -11.39 17.56
C GLY A 249 -22.24 -10.71 18.47
N GLY A 250 -23.48 -11.19 18.50
CA GLY A 250 -24.57 -10.57 19.28
C GLY A 250 -25.11 -9.27 18.70
N ILE A 251 -24.60 -8.83 17.55
CA ILE A 251 -25.02 -7.60 16.86
C ILE A 251 -26.43 -7.79 16.24
N PHE A 252 -26.72 -9.01 15.78
CA PHE A 252 -27.98 -9.39 15.17
C PHE A 252 -28.66 -10.46 16.04
N GLY A 253 -29.81 -10.14 16.65
CA GLY A 253 -30.64 -11.12 17.36
C GLY A 253 -30.66 -11.05 18.90
N GLY A 254 -30.11 -10.01 19.53
CA GLY A 254 -30.37 -9.70 20.95
C GLY A 254 -29.79 -10.67 21.99
N GLY A 255 -28.83 -11.52 21.59
CA GLY A 255 -28.13 -12.42 22.50
C GLY A 255 -26.69 -11.98 22.71
N HIS A 256 -26.17 -12.14 23.93
CA HIS A 256 -24.76 -11.89 24.26
C HIS A 256 -23.97 -13.21 24.26
N PRO A 257 -23.20 -13.54 23.20
CA PRO A 257 -22.44 -14.77 23.20
C PRO A 257 -21.34 -14.72 24.28
N PRO A 258 -21.17 -15.78 25.09
CA PRO A 258 -20.15 -15.79 26.14
C PRO A 258 -18.76 -15.47 25.59
N ALA A 259 -18.04 -14.56 26.26
CA ALA A 259 -16.71 -14.14 25.87
C ALA A 259 -15.79 -13.99 27.09
N LYS A 260 -14.49 -14.21 26.87
CA LYS A 260 -13.42 -13.97 27.85
C LYS A 260 -13.08 -12.47 27.90
N LYS A 261 -11.87 -12.11 28.37
CA LYS A 261 -11.40 -10.71 28.47
C LYS A 261 -11.55 -9.96 27.14
N PHE A 262 -11.35 -10.64 26.02
CA PHE A 262 -11.64 -10.13 24.68
C PHE A 262 -12.58 -11.08 23.93
N ASN A 263 -13.52 -10.52 23.17
CA ASN A 263 -14.38 -11.28 22.25
C ASN A 263 -13.70 -11.47 20.88
N ALA A 264 -14.26 -12.32 20.01
CA ALA A 264 -13.65 -12.64 18.73
C ALA A 264 -13.42 -11.40 17.83
N GLY A 265 -14.36 -10.45 17.82
CA GLY A 265 -14.21 -9.20 17.06
C GLY A 265 -13.04 -8.34 17.57
N GLN A 266 -12.89 -8.22 18.88
CA GLN A 266 -11.76 -7.52 19.49
C GLN A 266 -10.42 -8.22 19.18
N LYS A 267 -10.39 -9.56 19.18
CA LYS A 267 -9.20 -10.33 18.80
C LYS A 267 -8.82 -10.12 17.33
N LEU A 268 -9.80 -10.04 16.43
CA LEU A 268 -9.57 -9.71 15.02
C LEU A 268 -8.98 -8.31 14.85
N ILE A 269 -9.49 -7.33 15.59
CA ILE A 269 -8.93 -5.97 15.59
C ILE A 269 -7.50 -5.99 16.13
N PHE A 270 -7.25 -6.68 17.24
CA PHE A 270 -5.91 -6.83 17.81
C PHE A 270 -4.93 -7.37 16.76
N TRP A 271 -5.22 -8.51 16.14
CA TRP A 271 -4.32 -9.10 15.14
C TRP A 271 -4.19 -8.24 13.89
N SER A 272 -5.25 -7.54 13.46
CA SER A 272 -5.18 -6.59 12.36
C SER A 272 -4.21 -5.45 12.67
N VAL A 273 -4.31 -4.86 13.88
CA VAL A 273 -3.40 -3.79 14.33
C VAL A 273 -1.97 -4.28 14.44
N ILE A 274 -1.74 -5.47 15.00
CA ILE A 274 -0.39 -6.04 15.14
C ILE A 274 0.23 -6.31 13.77
N VAL A 275 -0.46 -7.03 12.89
CA VAL A 275 0.09 -7.44 11.58
C VAL A 275 0.23 -6.24 10.64
N LEU A 276 -0.84 -5.46 10.46
CA LEU A 276 -0.80 -4.30 9.56
C LEU A 276 0.06 -3.18 10.13
N GLY A 277 0.03 -2.95 11.45
CA GLY A 277 0.91 -2.00 12.12
C GLY A 277 2.38 -2.36 12.00
N ALA A 278 2.74 -3.64 12.14
CA ALA A 278 4.11 -4.10 11.92
C ALA A 278 4.51 -3.93 10.45
N SER A 279 3.61 -4.21 9.51
CA SER A 279 3.85 -4.04 8.07
C SER A 279 4.05 -2.57 7.67
N ILE A 280 3.25 -1.65 8.21
CA ILE A 280 3.41 -0.20 8.03
C ILE A 280 4.72 0.27 8.69
N SER A 281 5.08 -0.28 9.85
CA SER A 281 6.33 0.05 10.53
C SER A 281 7.56 -0.39 9.73
N ALA A 282 7.57 -1.62 9.21
CA ALA A 282 8.65 -2.14 8.38
C ALA A 282 8.82 -1.30 7.09
N SER A 283 7.72 -1.04 6.39
CA SER A 283 7.74 -0.18 5.20
C SER A 283 8.11 1.27 5.53
N GLY A 284 7.69 1.79 6.68
CA GLY A 284 8.05 3.14 7.14
C GLY A 284 9.53 3.27 7.48
N LEU A 285 10.14 2.24 8.08
CA LEU A 285 11.58 2.18 8.31
C LEU A 285 12.34 2.17 6.98
N ALA A 286 11.91 1.39 6.00
CA ALA A 286 12.49 1.41 4.65
C ALA A 286 12.40 2.80 3.99
N LEU A 287 11.33 3.56 4.25
CA LEU A 287 11.18 4.93 3.78
C LEU A 287 12.05 5.96 4.55
N LEU A 288 12.36 5.71 5.82
CA LEU A 288 13.22 6.55 6.64
C LEU A 288 14.71 6.38 6.31
N PHE A 289 15.11 5.16 5.93
CA PHE A 289 16.48 4.80 5.55
C PHE A 289 16.52 4.41 4.06
N PRO A 290 16.42 5.39 3.15
CA PRO A 290 16.25 5.11 1.73
C PRO A 290 17.42 4.31 1.20
N PHE A 291 17.10 3.25 0.44
CA PHE A 291 18.05 2.33 -0.20
C PHE A 291 18.85 1.41 0.74
N GLU A 292 18.64 1.47 2.05
CA GLU A 292 19.35 0.61 3.01
C GLU A 292 18.56 -0.65 3.38
N LEU A 293 17.23 -0.58 3.31
CA LEU A 293 16.31 -1.65 3.74
C LEU A 293 15.43 -2.12 2.57
N PRO A 294 15.97 -2.88 1.59
CA PRO A 294 15.18 -3.45 0.51
C PRO A 294 14.19 -4.49 1.05
N MET A 295 12.94 -4.45 0.59
CA MET A 295 11.88 -5.32 1.13
C MET A 295 11.30 -6.27 0.08
N PHE A 296 11.26 -5.86 -1.20
CA PHE A 296 10.44 -6.54 -2.19
C PHE A 296 11.20 -7.60 -2.97
N ALA A 297 12.40 -7.32 -3.47
CA ALA A 297 13.18 -8.26 -4.30
C ALA A 297 13.35 -9.60 -3.58
N ALA A 298 13.86 -9.58 -2.35
CA ALA A 298 14.04 -10.78 -1.53
C ALA A 298 12.71 -11.46 -1.14
N THR A 299 11.63 -10.70 -1.00
CA THR A 299 10.29 -11.26 -0.73
C THR A 299 9.74 -11.93 -1.99
N PHE A 300 9.90 -11.31 -3.15
CA PHE A 300 9.47 -11.82 -4.46
C PHE A 300 10.23 -13.09 -4.82
N GLU A 301 11.53 -13.16 -4.54
CA GLU A 301 12.33 -14.38 -4.71
C GLU A 301 11.75 -15.54 -3.90
N LYS A 302 11.45 -15.32 -2.61
CA LYS A 302 10.83 -16.34 -1.76
C LYS A 302 9.43 -16.73 -2.25
N VAL A 303 8.63 -15.76 -2.69
CA VAL A 303 7.28 -16.00 -3.21
C VAL A 303 7.32 -16.82 -4.51
N ASN A 304 8.26 -16.51 -5.41
CA ASN A 304 8.50 -17.28 -6.63
C ASN A 304 8.97 -18.69 -6.31
N ALA A 305 9.89 -18.85 -5.34
CA ALA A 305 10.39 -20.16 -4.92
C ALA A 305 9.29 -21.08 -4.35
N LEU A 306 8.25 -20.50 -3.76
CA LEU A 306 7.07 -21.22 -3.28
C LEU A 306 6.07 -21.57 -4.41
N GLY A 307 6.29 -21.09 -5.64
CA GLY A 307 5.39 -21.31 -6.77
C GLY A 307 4.04 -20.58 -6.67
N LEU A 308 3.90 -19.63 -5.73
CA LEU A 308 2.62 -18.97 -5.44
C LEU A 308 2.06 -18.18 -6.64
N PRO A 309 2.85 -17.39 -7.39
CA PRO A 309 2.34 -16.71 -8.57
C PRO A 309 1.77 -17.68 -9.60
N GLN A 310 2.49 -18.77 -9.89
CA GLN A 310 2.13 -19.78 -10.88
C GLN A 310 0.87 -20.55 -10.45
N MET A 311 0.73 -20.86 -9.15
CA MET A 311 -0.50 -21.46 -8.59
C MET A 311 -1.74 -20.60 -8.83
N LEU A 312 -1.58 -19.27 -8.90
CA LEU A 312 -2.65 -18.31 -9.16
C LEU A 312 -2.77 -17.92 -10.64
N GLY A 313 -1.98 -18.55 -11.54
CA GLY A 313 -1.98 -18.25 -12.97
C GLY A 313 -1.22 -16.97 -13.35
N PHE A 314 -0.38 -16.44 -12.47
CA PHE A 314 0.47 -15.29 -12.72
C PHE A 314 1.89 -15.70 -13.11
N ALA A 315 2.57 -14.82 -13.85
CA ALA A 315 4.00 -14.93 -14.11
C ALA A 315 4.82 -14.68 -12.83
N GLU A 316 6.08 -15.08 -12.85
CA GLU A 316 7.02 -14.80 -11.77
C GLU A 316 7.12 -13.30 -11.48
N LEU A 317 7.25 -13.00 -10.19
CA LEU A 317 7.48 -11.64 -9.74
C LEU A 317 8.91 -11.23 -10.10
N ARG A 318 9.07 -10.00 -10.58
CA ARG A 318 10.36 -9.43 -10.95
C ARG A 318 11.25 -9.24 -9.72
N THR A 319 12.41 -9.90 -9.66
CA THR A 319 13.34 -9.83 -8.52
C THR A 319 14.52 -8.87 -8.75
N ASP A 320 14.81 -8.49 -9.98
CA ASP A 320 15.82 -7.51 -10.38
C ASP A 320 15.29 -6.07 -10.23
N LEU A 321 15.03 -5.64 -9.00
CA LEU A 321 14.50 -4.30 -8.74
C LEU A 321 15.62 -3.27 -8.60
N ALA A 322 15.50 -2.16 -9.33
CA ALA A 322 16.38 -1.02 -9.09
C ALA A 322 16.07 -0.40 -7.71
N PRO A 323 17.04 0.25 -7.04
CA PRO A 323 16.83 0.82 -5.70
C PRO A 323 15.66 1.80 -5.63
N HIS A 324 15.42 2.58 -6.69
CA HIS A 324 14.25 3.47 -6.77
C HIS A 324 12.92 2.72 -6.87
N GLU A 325 12.89 1.55 -7.51
CA GLU A 325 11.69 0.73 -7.63
C GLU A 325 11.32 0.10 -6.28
N GLU A 326 12.32 -0.37 -5.52
CA GLU A 326 12.15 -0.81 -4.12
C GLU A 326 11.50 0.29 -3.26
N MET A 327 12.00 1.52 -3.37
CA MET A 327 11.44 2.68 -2.66
C MET A 327 10.01 2.98 -3.08
N GLN A 328 9.71 2.89 -4.39
CA GLN A 328 8.38 3.11 -4.92
C GLN A 328 7.39 2.06 -4.43
N LEU A 329 7.76 0.78 -4.43
CA LEU A 329 6.94 -0.31 -3.90
C LEU A 329 6.72 -0.15 -2.40
N SER A 330 7.77 0.23 -1.65
CA SER A 330 7.67 0.50 -0.21
C SER A 330 6.67 1.61 0.09
N GLN A 331 6.71 2.69 -0.70
CA GLN A 331 5.79 3.81 -0.55
C GLN A 331 4.34 3.42 -0.86
N LEU A 332 4.12 2.64 -1.94
CA LEU A 332 2.78 2.18 -2.31
C LEU A 332 2.21 1.24 -1.25
N TRP A 333 3.01 0.26 -0.83
CA TRP A 333 2.62 -0.70 0.19
C TRP A 333 2.28 0.00 1.51
N HIS A 334 3.15 0.90 1.97
CA HIS A 334 2.93 1.69 3.18
C HIS A 334 1.60 2.43 3.12
N ALA A 335 1.30 3.11 2.01
CA ALA A 335 0.06 3.86 1.85
C ALA A 335 -1.18 2.96 1.77
N ILE A 336 -1.14 1.87 1.00
CA ILE A 336 -2.26 0.93 0.85
C ILE A 336 -2.61 0.30 2.21
N VAL A 337 -1.61 -0.25 2.90
CA VAL A 337 -1.81 -0.88 4.21
C VAL A 337 -2.30 0.14 5.24
N SER A 338 -1.78 1.38 5.19
CA SER A 338 -2.26 2.47 6.05
C SER A 338 -3.74 2.76 5.83
N PHE A 339 -4.21 2.88 4.59
CA PHE A 339 -5.64 3.10 4.33
C PHE A 339 -6.52 1.97 4.86
N VAL A 340 -6.11 0.71 4.66
CA VAL A 340 -6.83 -0.46 5.18
C VAL A 340 -6.90 -0.41 6.70
N LEU A 341 -5.77 -0.17 7.38
CA LEU A 341 -5.73 -0.08 8.84
C LEU A 341 -6.55 1.10 9.35
N MET A 342 -6.52 2.26 8.68
CA MET A 342 -7.35 3.41 9.04
C MET A 342 -8.85 3.07 9.00
N GLY A 343 -9.32 2.34 7.96
CA GLY A 343 -10.71 1.88 7.91
C GLY A 343 -11.10 0.97 9.08
N ILE A 344 -10.23 0.02 9.44
CA ILE A 344 -10.41 -0.86 10.61
C ILE A 344 -10.45 -0.04 11.90
N ILE A 345 -9.54 0.93 12.06
CA ILE A 345 -9.48 1.78 13.25
C ILE A 345 -10.70 2.70 13.35
N LEU A 346 -11.26 3.20 12.25
CA LEU A 346 -12.52 3.94 12.27
C LEU A 346 -13.66 3.08 12.84
N ALA A 347 -13.78 1.83 12.41
CA ALA A 347 -14.76 0.90 12.97
C ALA A 347 -14.49 0.59 14.45
N HIS A 348 -13.23 0.44 14.85
CA HIS A 348 -12.84 0.25 16.24
C HIS A 348 -13.21 1.45 17.13
N ILE A 349 -12.89 2.68 16.68
CA ILE A 349 -13.25 3.93 17.37
C ILE A 349 -14.77 4.01 17.49
N TYR A 350 -15.52 3.70 16.44
CA TYR A 350 -16.98 3.70 16.48
C TYR A 350 -17.53 2.80 17.60
N ILE A 351 -17.14 1.52 17.63
CA ILE A 351 -17.64 0.58 18.64
C ILE A 351 -17.15 0.97 20.05
N GLY A 352 -15.90 1.41 20.18
CA GLY A 352 -15.29 1.78 21.46
C GLY A 352 -15.76 3.12 22.05
N SER A 353 -16.55 3.91 21.32
CA SER A 353 -17.01 5.23 21.77
C SER A 353 -18.53 5.39 21.70
N VAL A 354 -19.06 5.64 20.51
CA VAL A 354 -20.46 6.01 20.28
C VAL A 354 -21.36 4.80 20.03
N GLY A 355 -20.81 3.71 19.51
CA GLY A 355 -21.56 2.52 19.12
C GLY A 355 -22.01 1.66 20.29
N MET A 356 -21.32 1.71 21.42
CA MET A 356 -21.62 0.89 22.60
C MET A 356 -21.60 1.73 23.88
N GLU A 357 -22.59 1.53 24.73
CA GLU A 357 -22.64 2.13 26.07
C GLU A 357 -21.58 1.53 26.99
N GLY A 358 -20.91 2.36 27.80
CA GLY A 358 -19.88 1.93 28.76
C GLY A 358 -18.54 1.46 28.16
N ALA A 359 -18.46 1.25 26.84
CA ALA A 359 -17.24 0.76 26.19
C ALA A 359 -16.05 1.73 26.33
N TYR A 360 -16.30 3.04 26.25
CA TYR A 360 -15.25 4.06 26.42
C TYR A 360 -14.62 4.02 27.82
N ASP A 361 -15.41 3.73 28.87
CA ASP A 361 -14.97 3.74 30.26
C ASP A 361 -13.83 2.73 30.50
N ALA A 362 -13.86 1.61 29.77
CA ALA A 362 -12.79 0.63 29.75
C ALA A 362 -11.40 1.23 29.46
N MET A 363 -11.31 2.20 28.55
CA MET A 363 -10.04 2.87 28.20
C MET A 363 -9.89 4.26 28.82
N GLY A 364 -10.98 4.92 29.21
CA GLY A 364 -10.97 6.19 29.90
C GLY A 364 -10.52 6.05 31.36
N SER A 365 -11.33 5.38 32.18
CA SER A 365 -11.05 5.17 33.61
C SER A 365 -10.33 3.85 33.88
N GLY A 366 -10.52 2.84 33.02
CA GLY A 366 -10.07 1.46 33.24
C GLY A 366 -11.09 0.56 33.89
N ASP A 367 -12.17 1.13 34.39
CA ASP A 367 -13.23 0.45 35.11
C ASP A 367 -14.46 0.33 34.22
N VAL A 368 -15.10 -0.82 34.25
CA VAL A 368 -16.36 -1.07 33.53
C VAL A 368 -17.46 -1.43 34.50
N GLU A 369 -18.69 -1.09 34.14
CA GLU A 369 -19.87 -1.48 34.89
C GLU A 369 -19.99 -3.03 34.90
N LEU A 370 -20.31 -3.62 36.05
CA LEU A 370 -20.35 -5.08 36.24
C LEU A 370 -21.40 -5.80 35.37
N GLN A 371 -22.61 -5.26 35.24
CA GLN A 371 -23.64 -5.74 34.31
C GLN A 371 -23.17 -5.65 32.86
N TRP A 372 -22.53 -4.55 32.45
CA TRP A 372 -21.93 -4.46 31.11
C TRP A 372 -20.92 -5.59 30.88
N ALA A 373 -20.08 -5.86 31.89
CA ALA A 373 -19.09 -6.92 31.81
C ALA A 373 -19.73 -8.32 31.79
N ARG A 374 -20.83 -8.55 32.51
CA ARG A 374 -21.58 -9.81 32.49
C ARG A 374 -22.21 -10.07 31.13
N GLU A 375 -22.77 -9.04 30.51
CA GLU A 375 -23.33 -9.12 29.16
C GLU A 375 -22.23 -9.41 28.14
N HIS A 376 -21.22 -8.56 28.06
CA HIS A 376 -20.28 -8.60 26.93
C HIS A 376 -19.11 -9.58 27.14
N HIS A 377 -18.83 -9.97 28.38
CA HIS A 377 -17.62 -10.68 28.81
C HIS A 377 -17.89 -11.66 29.98
N SER A 378 -19.01 -12.40 29.94
CA SER A 378 -19.46 -13.27 31.03
C SER A 378 -18.39 -14.20 31.60
N LEU A 379 -17.62 -14.89 30.74
CA LEU A 379 -16.59 -15.84 31.15
C LEU A 379 -15.43 -15.14 31.89
N TRP A 380 -15.14 -13.89 31.55
CA TRP A 380 -14.14 -13.10 32.26
C TRP A 380 -14.63 -12.66 33.64
N VAL A 381 -15.91 -12.29 33.77
CA VAL A 381 -16.49 -11.95 35.07
C VAL A 381 -16.43 -13.15 36.01
N GLU A 382 -16.82 -14.34 35.53
CA GLU A 382 -16.73 -15.59 36.28
C GLU A 382 -15.29 -15.87 36.76
N GLU A 383 -14.29 -15.69 35.91
CA GLU A 383 -12.87 -15.86 36.26
C GLU A 383 -12.41 -14.89 37.35
N VAL A 384 -12.84 -13.62 37.26
CA VAL A 384 -12.52 -12.59 38.26
C VAL A 384 -13.19 -12.87 39.59
N GLU A 385 -14.46 -13.26 39.60
CA GLU A 385 -15.21 -13.62 40.81
C GLU A 385 -14.60 -14.86 41.48
N GLN A 386 -14.29 -15.92 40.71
CA GLN A 386 -13.60 -17.11 41.21
C GLN A 386 -12.22 -16.79 41.80
N SER A 387 -11.46 -15.91 41.13
CA SER A 387 -10.15 -15.46 41.63
C SER A 387 -10.24 -14.67 42.94
N LYS A 388 -11.30 -13.87 43.12
CA LYS A 388 -11.57 -13.15 44.36
C LYS A 388 -11.92 -14.12 45.50
N ILE A 389 -12.79 -15.09 45.24
CA ILE A 389 -13.17 -16.13 46.21
C ILE A 389 -11.94 -16.92 46.65
N LYS A 390 -11.10 -17.35 45.70
CA LYS A 390 -9.88 -18.09 46.01
C LYS A 390 -8.93 -17.30 46.91
N LYS A 391 -8.74 -16.00 46.65
CA LYS A 391 -7.91 -15.13 47.49
C LYS A 391 -8.48 -14.94 48.89
N ALA A 392 -9.79 -14.76 49.00
CA ALA A 392 -10.49 -14.59 50.29
C ALA A 392 -10.49 -15.88 51.13
N GLY A 393 -10.47 -17.06 50.51
CA GLY A 393 -10.36 -18.35 51.23
C GLY A 393 -8.94 -18.76 51.62
N THR A 394 -7.91 -18.06 51.11
CA THR A 394 -6.50 -18.27 51.48
C THR A 394 -5.95 -17.23 52.47
N ALA A 395 -6.71 -16.19 52.76
CA ALA A 395 -6.42 -15.18 53.77
C ALA A 395 -7.16 -15.51 55.06
#